data_AF-A0A3B9LPA5-F1
#
_entry.id   AF-A0A3B9LPA5-F1
#
_cell.length_a   1.000
_cell.length_b   1.000
_cell.length_c   1.000
_cell.angle_alpha   90.00
_cell.angle_beta   90.00
_cell.angle_gamma   90.00
#
_symmetry.space_group_name_H-M   'P 1'
#
loop_
_entity.id
_entity.type
_entity.pdbx_description
1 polymer ?
#
loop_
_entity_poly.entity_id
_entity_poly.type
_entity_poly.pdbx_seq_one_letter_code
_entity_poly.pdbx_strand_id
1 'polypeptide(L)'
;MPTWLGSSPSSFDSIAFAPNEHFIDPQSDVLPIPGFLFSALRLDWDPTISNPNGYTTLGLVSQGGITSSPSGAVFTFSGMNQVALVALNGSISLSGISFANFGQLFLYARGAGSNLMLAAPISNLEKVRASAEGSVLVNAPVTVSRSFKSFAGVDFRVGSVVTANQMKITSLGSIHIDSSAQLIALLDAATGSDAQIVILATGGSSSINVKGKVQADQGLVDIRHAGDNGVINLNNADLRADIVKVAALGTNGTLNIGGGTISADTTLQLYSTGSNGTINFIANVTLGGTSSKIIAGNTVNIFNSVVVTIGGAKPASVFTNNANYTGSGGNDSTTGTFARLRRYDAAAGQRAAAR
;
A
#
# COMPACT_ATOMS: atom_id res chain seq x y z
N MET A 1 -6.72 -26.18 4.84
CA MET A 1 -6.98 -25.73 6.23
C MET A 1 -8.13 -26.54 6.80
N PRO A 2 -8.10 -26.90 8.09
CA PRO A 2 -9.28 -27.45 8.77
C PRO A 2 -10.46 -26.46 8.74
N THR A 3 -11.66 -26.95 9.02
CA THR A 3 -12.87 -26.10 9.16
C THR A 3 -12.59 -24.91 10.07
N TRP A 4 -12.78 -23.70 9.56
CA TRP A 4 -12.51 -22.46 10.29
C TRP A 4 -13.82 -21.69 10.47
N LEU A 5 -14.07 -21.27 11.70
CA LEU A 5 -15.34 -20.64 12.12
C LEU A 5 -16.59 -21.47 11.76
N GLY A 6 -16.49 -22.79 11.87
CA GLY A 6 -17.62 -23.71 11.66
C GLY A 6 -18.02 -23.93 10.19
N SER A 7 -17.20 -23.52 9.21
CA SER A 7 -17.46 -23.77 7.79
C SER A 7 -16.21 -24.21 7.02
N SER A 8 -16.41 -24.78 5.83
CA SER A 8 -15.30 -25.13 4.92
C SER A 8 -14.60 -23.87 4.42
N PRO A 9 -13.26 -23.80 4.44
CA PRO A 9 -12.50 -22.66 3.93
C PRO A 9 -12.71 -22.42 2.43
N SER A 10 -12.78 -21.16 2.01
CA SER A 10 -12.73 -20.72 0.61
C SER A 10 -11.28 -20.71 0.09
N SER A 11 -11.11 -20.56 -1.23
CA SER A 11 -9.78 -20.33 -1.82
C SER A 11 -9.17 -19.03 -1.30
N PHE A 12 -9.97 -18.01 -1.03
CA PHE A 12 -9.51 -16.77 -0.42
C PHE A 12 -9.00 -17.00 1.01
N ASP A 13 -9.74 -17.79 1.83
CA ASP A 13 -9.29 -18.17 3.18
C ASP A 13 -7.87 -18.79 3.12
N SER A 14 -7.61 -19.67 2.14
CA SER A 14 -6.31 -20.34 1.94
C SER A 14 -5.11 -19.39 1.78
N ILE A 15 -5.33 -18.26 1.09
CA ILE A 15 -4.30 -17.24 0.84
C ILE A 15 -4.26 -16.25 1.99
N ALA A 16 -5.44 -15.83 2.46
CA ALA A 16 -5.59 -14.85 3.52
C ALA A 16 -4.93 -15.32 4.82
N PHE A 17 -4.85 -16.63 5.12
CA PHE A 17 -4.18 -17.16 6.31
C PHE A 17 -3.01 -18.10 6.01
N ALA A 18 -2.27 -17.85 4.92
CA ALA A 18 -1.08 -18.64 4.58
C ALA A 18 -0.04 -18.68 5.74
N PRO A 19 0.84 -19.71 5.80
CA PRO A 19 1.69 -20.08 6.96
C PRO A 19 2.58 -19.00 7.61
N ASN A 20 2.68 -17.81 7.01
CA ASN A 20 3.52 -16.70 7.48
C ASN A 20 2.72 -15.39 7.64
N GLU A 21 1.40 -15.47 7.49
CA GLU A 21 0.45 -14.37 7.59
C GLU A 21 -0.56 -14.70 8.70
N HIS A 22 -0.13 -15.19 9.85
CA HIS A 22 -1.06 -15.60 10.92
C HIS A 22 -1.53 -14.40 11.74
N PHE A 23 -2.83 -14.13 11.68
CA PHE A 23 -3.55 -13.46 12.78
C PHE A 23 -4.07 -14.51 13.77
N ILE A 24 -4.41 -15.68 13.22
CA ILE A 24 -4.87 -16.87 13.92
C ILE A 24 -3.94 -17.95 13.38
N ASP A 25 -3.08 -18.47 14.23
CA ASP A 25 -2.48 -19.76 13.94
C ASP A 25 -3.52 -20.81 14.35
N PRO A 26 -4.13 -21.57 13.43
CA PRO A 26 -4.77 -22.83 13.79
C PRO A 26 -3.68 -23.90 13.97
N GLN A 27 -2.55 -23.57 14.60
CA GLN A 27 -1.69 -24.59 15.20
C GLN A 27 -2.62 -25.33 16.14
N SER A 28 -2.71 -26.64 15.92
CA SER A 28 -3.47 -27.59 16.74
C SER A 28 -3.14 -27.53 18.24
N ASP A 29 -2.16 -26.70 18.60
CA ASP A 29 -1.47 -26.64 19.88
C ASP A 29 -1.75 -25.31 20.60
N VAL A 30 -2.47 -24.36 19.98
CA VAL A 30 -2.96 -23.13 20.63
C VAL A 30 -4.47 -23.25 20.84
N LEU A 31 -4.86 -23.47 22.10
CA LEU A 31 -6.22 -23.60 22.62
C LEU A 31 -7.22 -22.60 21.98
N PRO A 32 -8.51 -22.95 21.85
CA PRO A 32 -9.47 -22.18 21.07
C PRO A 32 -9.61 -20.75 21.57
N ILE A 33 -9.64 -19.80 20.63
CA ILE A 33 -9.89 -18.38 20.88
C ILE A 33 -11.32 -18.21 21.41
N PRO A 34 -11.54 -17.47 22.51
CA PRO A 34 -12.90 -17.13 22.93
C PRO A 34 -13.52 -16.17 21.90
N GLY A 35 -14.53 -16.67 21.19
CA GLY A 35 -15.29 -15.92 20.21
C GLY A 35 -16.79 -15.94 20.53
N PHE A 36 -17.45 -14.80 20.40
CA PHE A 36 -18.90 -14.69 20.51
C PHE A 36 -19.52 -14.66 19.11
N LEU A 37 -20.46 -15.57 18.84
CA LEU A 37 -21.17 -15.65 17.57
C LEU A 37 -22.50 -14.89 17.67
N PHE A 38 -22.74 -13.99 16.72
CA PHE A 38 -23.94 -13.19 16.58
C PHE A 38 -24.65 -13.52 15.26
N SER A 39 -25.98 -13.44 15.23
CA SER A 39 -26.73 -13.49 13.97
C SER A 39 -26.48 -12.25 13.11
N ALA A 40 -26.43 -11.08 13.76
CA ALA A 40 -25.97 -9.82 13.22
C ALA A 40 -25.28 -9.01 14.32
N LEU A 41 -24.20 -8.31 14.00
CA LEU A 41 -23.45 -7.48 14.94
C LEU A 41 -23.46 -6.02 14.50
N ARG A 42 -23.94 -5.16 15.38
CA ARG A 42 -23.78 -3.70 15.28
C ARG A 42 -22.96 -3.23 16.47
N LEU A 43 -21.88 -2.51 16.18
CA LEU A 43 -21.10 -1.81 17.19
C LEU A 43 -21.77 -0.48 17.51
N ASP A 44 -22.23 -0.33 18.75
CA ASP A 44 -22.92 0.87 19.21
C ASP A 44 -22.43 1.22 20.61
N TRP A 45 -22.11 2.50 20.84
CA TRP A 45 -21.52 3.01 22.09
C TRP A 45 -20.15 2.39 22.45
N ASP A 46 -19.45 2.97 23.44
CA ASP A 46 -18.18 2.42 23.92
C ASP A 46 -18.43 1.24 24.88
N PRO A 47 -18.04 0.00 24.53
CA PRO A 47 -18.25 -1.15 25.40
C PRO A 47 -17.29 -1.09 26.60
N THR A 48 -17.83 -1.26 27.81
CA THR A 48 -16.99 -1.52 28.99
C THR A 48 -16.57 -2.99 29.01
N ILE A 49 -15.26 -3.24 28.93
CA ILE A 49 -14.67 -4.59 29.04
C ILE A 49 -13.85 -4.65 30.33
N SER A 50 -14.07 -5.72 31.11
CA SER A 50 -13.30 -6.00 32.32
C SER A 50 -12.71 -7.40 32.22
N ASN A 51 -11.38 -7.48 32.16
CA ASN A 51 -10.66 -8.73 31.98
C ASN A 51 -9.34 -8.78 32.78
N PRO A 52 -9.36 -8.57 34.11
CA PRO A 52 -8.13 -8.36 34.90
C PRO A 52 -7.17 -9.55 34.91
N ASN A 53 -7.66 -10.78 34.68
CA ASN A 53 -6.85 -12.01 34.76
C ASN A 53 -7.13 -13.00 33.61
N GLY A 54 -7.85 -12.60 32.56
CA GLY A 54 -8.26 -13.51 31.50
C GLY A 54 -7.43 -13.38 30.23
N TYR A 55 -7.77 -14.21 29.24
CA TYR A 55 -7.13 -14.18 27.92
C TYR A 55 -7.40 -12.84 27.23
N THR A 56 -6.38 -12.20 26.66
CA THR A 56 -6.46 -10.83 26.15
C THR A 56 -6.84 -10.75 24.66
N THR A 57 -7.46 -11.81 24.13
CA THR A 57 -7.97 -11.88 22.76
C THR A 57 -9.50 -11.95 22.78
N LEU A 58 -10.17 -11.06 22.03
CA LEU A 58 -11.62 -11.01 21.87
C LEU A 58 -11.99 -11.28 20.41
N GLY A 59 -12.74 -12.35 20.16
CA GLY A 59 -13.40 -12.58 18.87
C GLY A 59 -14.87 -12.15 18.90
N LEU A 60 -15.27 -11.25 18.00
CA LEU A 60 -16.67 -10.96 17.70
C LEU A 60 -16.97 -11.43 16.27
N VAL A 61 -17.81 -12.45 16.15
CA VAL A 61 -18.10 -13.12 14.89
C VAL A 61 -19.58 -12.93 14.55
N SER A 62 -19.88 -12.43 13.36
CA SER A 62 -21.24 -12.23 12.85
C SER A 62 -21.52 -13.22 11.72
N GLN A 63 -22.69 -13.86 11.72
CA GLN A 63 -23.14 -14.68 10.59
C GLN A 63 -23.32 -13.84 9.33
N GLY A 64 -23.88 -12.62 9.49
CA GLY A 64 -24.01 -11.63 8.42
C GLY A 64 -22.94 -10.53 8.48
N GLY A 65 -23.29 -9.36 7.96
CA GLY A 65 -22.42 -8.18 8.01
C GLY A 65 -22.20 -7.62 9.43
N ILE A 66 -21.22 -6.72 9.54
CA ILE A 66 -20.95 -5.94 10.76
C ILE A 66 -21.06 -4.45 10.42
N THR A 67 -21.81 -3.70 11.22
CA THR A 67 -21.94 -2.24 11.07
C THR A 67 -21.62 -1.51 12.37
N SER A 68 -21.48 -0.19 12.31
CA SER A 68 -21.39 0.66 13.49
C SER A 68 -22.43 1.79 13.47
N SER A 69 -22.75 2.34 14.64
CA SER A 69 -23.60 3.51 14.78
C SER A 69 -22.81 4.82 14.61
N PRO A 70 -23.44 5.94 14.21
CA PRO A 70 -22.79 7.25 14.16
C PRO A 70 -22.69 7.92 15.54
N SER A 71 -22.37 7.16 16.59
CA SER A 71 -22.38 7.62 17.98
C SER A 71 -21.22 8.56 18.34
N GLY A 72 -20.17 8.60 17.53
CA GLY A 72 -18.91 9.28 17.86
C GLY A 72 -18.09 8.58 18.93
N ALA A 73 -18.49 7.37 19.36
CA ALA A 73 -17.83 6.64 20.43
C ALA A 73 -16.39 6.21 20.04
N VAL A 74 -15.52 6.17 21.05
CA VAL A 74 -14.15 5.67 20.93
C VAL A 74 -14.11 4.28 21.56
N PHE A 75 -13.90 3.25 20.74
CA PHE A 75 -13.85 1.87 21.20
C PHE A 75 -12.43 1.56 21.69
N THR A 76 -12.29 1.44 23.01
CA THR A 76 -10.99 1.25 23.65
C THR A 76 -10.64 -0.20 23.95
N PHE A 77 -11.65 -1.08 24.02
CA PHE A 77 -11.49 -2.50 24.36
C PHE A 77 -10.53 -2.72 25.55
N SER A 78 -10.66 -1.92 26.61
CA SER A 78 -9.76 -1.93 27.77
C SER A 78 -9.54 -3.35 28.31
N GLY A 79 -8.27 -3.70 28.57
CA GLY A 79 -7.87 -5.04 29.00
C GLY A 79 -7.73 -6.07 27.88
N MET A 80 -8.03 -5.72 26.63
CA MET A 80 -7.78 -6.58 25.46
C MET A 80 -6.51 -6.14 24.74
N ASN A 81 -5.69 -7.12 24.35
CA ASN A 81 -4.52 -6.90 23.49
C ASN A 81 -4.90 -7.13 22.02
N GLN A 82 -5.85 -8.03 21.74
CA GLN A 82 -6.26 -8.36 20.37
C GLN A 82 -7.77 -8.38 20.26
N VAL A 83 -8.29 -7.73 19.22
CA VAL A 83 -9.72 -7.70 18.91
C VAL A 83 -9.92 -8.12 17.46
N ALA A 84 -10.79 -9.10 17.25
CA ALA A 84 -11.16 -9.59 15.92
C ALA A 84 -12.63 -9.30 15.65
N LEU A 85 -12.91 -8.64 14.53
CA LEU A 85 -14.26 -8.52 13.97
C LEU A 85 -14.34 -9.34 12.69
N VAL A 86 -15.18 -10.36 12.69
CA VAL A 86 -15.30 -11.30 11.56
C VAL A 86 -16.74 -11.41 11.11
N ALA A 87 -17.01 -11.06 9.86
CA ALA A 87 -18.29 -11.37 9.20
C ALA A 87 -18.11 -12.64 8.38
N LEU A 88 -18.96 -13.65 8.60
CA LEU A 88 -18.87 -14.97 7.94
C LEU A 88 -19.46 -14.97 6.53
N ASN A 89 -20.50 -14.16 6.32
CA ASN A 89 -21.18 -13.99 5.05
C ASN A 89 -21.74 -12.57 4.94
N GLY A 90 -20.85 -11.58 4.88
CA GLY A 90 -21.27 -10.19 4.73
C GLY A 90 -20.14 -9.18 4.84
N SER A 91 -20.45 -7.97 4.40
CA SER A 91 -19.54 -6.83 4.48
C SER A 91 -19.37 -6.33 5.92
N ILE A 92 -18.20 -5.74 6.20
CA ILE A 92 -17.95 -4.97 7.41
C ILE A 92 -17.90 -3.49 7.02
N SER A 93 -18.75 -2.66 7.61
CA SER A 93 -18.83 -1.22 7.35
C SER A 93 -18.72 -0.45 8.66
N LEU A 94 -17.56 0.15 8.91
CA LEU A 94 -17.27 0.88 10.14
C LEU A 94 -17.19 2.37 9.85
N SER A 95 -18.12 3.14 10.41
CA SER A 95 -18.20 4.60 10.30
C SER A 95 -18.80 5.22 11.56
N GLY A 96 -18.45 6.48 11.83
CA GLY A 96 -19.03 7.24 12.95
C GLY A 96 -18.66 6.74 14.35
N ILE A 97 -17.69 5.84 14.45
CA ILE A 97 -16.97 5.45 15.66
C ILE A 97 -15.46 5.61 15.42
N SER A 98 -14.64 5.36 16.43
CA SER A 98 -13.19 5.21 16.29
C SER A 98 -12.67 4.03 17.12
N PHE A 99 -11.49 3.53 16.81
CA PHE A 99 -10.79 2.49 17.57
C PHE A 99 -9.49 3.06 18.12
N ALA A 100 -9.25 2.92 19.42
CA ALA A 100 -8.02 3.45 20.01
C ALA A 100 -7.52 2.69 21.24
N ASN A 101 -6.21 2.76 21.50
CA ASN A 101 -5.60 2.39 22.79
C ASN A 101 -5.66 0.89 23.15
N PHE A 102 -5.52 -0.02 22.17
CA PHE A 102 -5.34 -1.45 22.40
C PHE A 102 -4.31 -2.02 21.42
N GLY A 103 -3.87 -3.28 21.59
CA GLY A 103 -2.75 -3.82 20.82
C GLY A 103 -3.06 -3.98 19.32
N GLN A 104 -4.00 -4.84 18.96
CA GLN A 104 -4.21 -5.23 17.57
C GLN A 104 -5.70 -5.33 17.21
N LEU A 105 -6.04 -4.80 16.02
CA LEU A 105 -7.33 -4.97 15.39
C LEU A 105 -7.22 -5.86 14.14
N PHE A 106 -8.07 -6.88 14.07
CA PHE A 106 -8.24 -7.73 12.90
C PHE A 106 -9.66 -7.65 12.38
N LEU A 107 -9.78 -7.47 11.08
CA LEU A 107 -11.03 -7.29 10.39
C LEU A 107 -11.07 -8.26 9.22
N TYR A 108 -12.11 -9.08 9.17
CA TYR A 108 -12.29 -10.09 8.13
C TYR A 108 -13.72 -10.11 7.60
N ALA A 109 -13.92 -9.58 6.39
CA ALA A 109 -15.20 -9.62 5.68
C ALA A 109 -15.22 -10.81 4.72
N ARG A 110 -15.82 -11.92 5.15
CA ARG A 110 -15.95 -13.15 4.36
C ARG A 110 -17.29 -13.21 3.64
N GLY A 111 -17.33 -13.94 2.54
CA GLY A 111 -18.50 -14.16 1.70
C GLY A 111 -18.33 -13.46 0.36
N ALA A 112 -18.81 -14.10 -0.72
CA ALA A 112 -18.61 -13.61 -2.08
C ALA A 112 -19.04 -12.13 -2.23
N GLY A 113 -18.10 -11.27 -2.64
CA GLY A 113 -18.34 -9.83 -2.82
C GLY A 113 -18.43 -9.00 -1.53
N SER A 114 -18.15 -9.59 -0.36
CA SER A 114 -18.18 -8.89 0.92
C SER A 114 -17.03 -7.92 1.04
N ASN A 115 -17.34 -6.65 1.28
CA ASN A 115 -16.37 -5.57 1.36
C ASN A 115 -16.03 -5.23 2.81
N LEU A 116 -14.85 -4.67 3.02
CA LEU A 116 -14.45 -4.04 4.27
C LEU A 116 -14.28 -2.54 4.06
N MET A 117 -15.11 -1.73 4.70
CA MET A 117 -15.00 -0.27 4.67
C MET A 117 -14.58 0.28 6.04
N LEU A 118 -13.39 0.88 6.08
CA LEU A 118 -12.82 1.60 7.23
C LEU A 118 -13.03 3.09 7.04
N ALA A 119 -14.20 3.58 7.46
CA ALA A 119 -14.53 5.00 7.55
C ALA A 119 -14.56 5.47 9.03
N ALA A 120 -13.94 4.70 9.92
CA ALA A 120 -13.74 4.99 11.33
C ALA A 120 -12.24 5.24 11.59
N PRO A 121 -11.83 6.33 12.25
CA PRO A 121 -10.44 6.55 12.60
C PRO A 121 -9.89 5.44 13.50
N ILE A 122 -8.64 5.06 13.28
CA ILE A 122 -7.90 4.11 14.12
C ILE A 122 -6.62 4.79 14.61
N SER A 123 -6.37 4.80 15.91
CA SER A 123 -5.21 5.46 16.50
C SER A 123 -4.62 4.71 17.69
N ASN A 124 -3.33 4.85 17.93
CA ASN A 124 -2.65 4.25 19.08
C ASN A 124 -2.89 2.73 19.24
N LEU A 125 -2.90 2.03 18.10
CA LEU A 125 -2.82 0.56 18.04
C LEU A 125 -1.40 0.14 17.64
N GLU A 126 -0.98 -1.07 17.97
CA GLU A 126 0.25 -1.63 17.42
C GLU A 126 0.04 -2.12 15.99
N LYS A 127 -1.06 -2.82 15.73
CA LYS A 127 -1.28 -3.51 14.46
C LYS A 127 -2.73 -3.41 13.99
N VAL A 128 -2.90 -3.26 12.68
CA VAL A 128 -4.19 -3.44 12.01
C VAL A 128 -4.02 -4.43 10.88
N ARG A 129 -4.96 -5.36 10.79
CA ARG A 129 -5.09 -6.24 9.63
C ARG A 129 -6.50 -6.19 9.07
N ALA A 130 -6.59 -5.89 7.79
CA ALA A 130 -7.84 -5.63 7.09
C ALA A 130 -7.95 -6.54 5.86
N SER A 131 -8.84 -7.53 5.92
CA SER A 131 -9.00 -8.52 4.86
C SER A 131 -10.45 -8.66 4.44
N ALA A 132 -10.70 -8.82 3.14
CA ALA A 132 -12.03 -8.97 2.58
C ALA A 132 -12.00 -9.83 1.31
N GLU A 133 -12.96 -10.75 1.16
CA GLU A 133 -13.13 -11.51 -0.10
C GLU A 133 -13.50 -10.58 -1.27
N GLY A 134 -14.17 -9.47 -0.98
CA GLY A 134 -14.37 -8.34 -1.90
C GLY A 134 -13.23 -7.32 -1.80
N SER A 135 -13.61 -6.05 -1.74
CA SER A 135 -12.68 -4.92 -1.68
C SER A 135 -12.43 -4.45 -0.25
N VAL A 136 -11.26 -3.87 -0.01
CA VAL A 136 -10.92 -3.14 1.22
C VAL A 136 -10.82 -1.65 0.90
N LEU A 137 -11.58 -0.83 1.64
CA LEU A 137 -11.63 0.63 1.48
C LEU A 137 -11.19 1.30 2.78
N VAL A 138 -10.16 2.16 2.70
CA VAL A 138 -9.64 2.94 3.83
C VAL A 138 -9.93 4.42 3.60
N ASN A 139 -10.98 4.90 4.24
CA ASN A 139 -11.55 6.25 4.04
C ASN A 139 -11.39 7.15 5.27
N ALA A 140 -10.87 6.64 6.38
CA ALA A 140 -10.53 7.41 7.58
C ALA A 140 -9.06 7.19 7.97
N PRO A 141 -8.46 8.10 8.76
CA PRO A 141 -7.07 7.98 9.17
C PRO A 141 -6.79 6.71 9.98
N VAL A 142 -5.67 6.05 9.70
CA VAL A 142 -5.16 4.91 10.46
C VAL A 142 -3.75 5.24 10.93
N THR A 143 -3.52 5.20 12.25
CA THR A 143 -2.18 5.37 12.84
C THR A 143 -1.90 4.21 13.76
N VAL A 144 -0.91 3.40 13.39
CA VAL A 144 -0.43 2.25 14.17
C VAL A 144 1.07 2.34 14.40
N SER A 145 1.58 1.82 15.52
CA SER A 145 3.02 1.91 15.83
C SER A 145 3.87 0.84 15.14
N ARG A 146 3.27 -0.30 14.75
CA ARG A 146 4.00 -1.42 14.11
C ARG A 146 3.54 -1.63 12.69
N SER A 147 2.44 -2.35 12.46
CA SER A 147 2.10 -2.82 11.11
C SER A 147 0.66 -2.60 10.69
N PHE A 148 0.47 -2.07 9.48
CA PHE A 148 -0.80 -2.11 8.76
C PHE A 148 -0.72 -3.13 7.63
N LYS A 149 -1.55 -4.16 7.68
CA LYS A 149 -1.63 -5.19 6.64
C LYS A 149 -3.00 -5.19 6.01
N SER A 150 -3.07 -5.30 4.69
CA SER A 150 -4.33 -5.49 3.99
C SER A 150 -4.25 -6.52 2.88
N PHE A 151 -5.30 -7.32 2.76
CA PHE A 151 -5.48 -8.28 1.69
C PHE A 151 -6.90 -8.22 1.12
N ALA A 152 -7.04 -7.77 -0.12
CA ALA A 152 -8.32 -7.65 -0.82
C ALA A 152 -8.45 -8.71 -1.91
N GLY A 153 -9.62 -9.35 -2.00
CA GLY A 153 -9.93 -10.29 -3.08
C GLY A 153 -10.32 -9.62 -4.39
N VAL A 154 -10.77 -8.36 -4.34
CA VAL A 154 -11.07 -7.55 -5.53
C VAL A 154 -10.18 -6.31 -5.57
N ASP A 155 -10.53 -5.21 -4.92
CA ASP A 155 -9.72 -4.00 -4.96
C ASP A 155 -9.30 -3.52 -3.57
N PHE A 156 -8.10 -2.95 -3.46
CA PHE A 156 -7.73 -2.12 -2.32
C PHE A 156 -7.82 -0.64 -2.71
N ARG A 157 -8.51 0.18 -1.92
CA ARG A 157 -8.57 1.62 -2.13
C ARG A 157 -8.28 2.38 -0.84
N VAL A 158 -7.42 3.38 -0.92
CA VAL A 158 -7.12 4.30 0.17
C VAL A 158 -7.36 5.73 -0.27
N GLY A 159 -8.21 6.44 0.49
CA GLY A 159 -8.53 7.85 0.30
C GLY A 159 -8.01 8.76 1.41
N SER A 160 -7.41 8.18 2.46
CA SER A 160 -6.99 8.85 3.69
C SER A 160 -5.51 8.63 4.02
N VAL A 161 -5.10 9.07 5.22
CA VAL A 161 -3.74 8.90 5.73
C VAL A 161 -3.62 7.56 6.46
N VAL A 162 -2.60 6.78 6.13
CA VAL A 162 -2.20 5.58 6.86
C VAL A 162 -0.75 5.74 7.30
N THR A 163 -0.54 5.71 8.61
CA THR A 163 0.79 5.79 9.24
C THR A 163 1.09 4.50 9.99
N ALA A 164 2.23 3.88 9.71
CA ALA A 164 2.71 2.65 10.34
C ALA A 164 4.25 2.63 10.37
N ASN A 165 4.90 1.63 10.98
CA ASN A 165 6.30 1.33 10.69
C ASN A 165 6.42 0.43 9.44
N GLN A 166 5.56 -0.57 9.33
CA GLN A 166 5.50 -1.49 8.19
C GLN A 166 4.10 -1.51 7.58
N MET A 167 4.03 -1.43 6.26
CA MET A 167 2.81 -1.62 5.48
C MET A 167 2.97 -2.74 4.47
N LYS A 168 2.00 -3.64 4.45
CA LYS A 168 1.85 -4.63 3.38
C LYS A 168 0.44 -4.57 2.83
N ILE A 169 0.31 -4.12 1.60
CA ILE A 169 -0.97 -4.02 0.89
C ILE A 169 -0.92 -5.01 -0.25
N THR A 170 -1.87 -5.94 -0.28
CA THR A 170 -1.97 -6.93 -1.34
C THR A 170 -3.40 -6.99 -1.88
N SER A 171 -3.54 -7.06 -3.19
CA SER A 171 -4.83 -7.15 -3.86
C SER A 171 -4.78 -8.18 -4.97
N LEU A 172 -5.81 -9.03 -5.06
CA LEU A 172 -5.98 -9.95 -6.19
C LEU A 172 -6.52 -9.23 -7.44
N GLY A 173 -7.04 -8.01 -7.30
CA GLY A 173 -7.40 -7.11 -8.41
C GLY A 173 -6.57 -5.84 -8.36
N SER A 174 -7.21 -4.67 -8.33
CA SER A 174 -6.52 -3.37 -8.44
C SER A 174 -6.18 -2.77 -7.08
N ILE A 175 -5.28 -1.79 -7.08
CA ILE A 175 -4.91 -0.97 -5.93
C ILE A 175 -5.02 0.51 -6.32
N HIS A 176 -5.70 1.30 -5.50
CA HIS A 176 -5.91 2.73 -5.73
C HIS A 176 -5.46 3.54 -4.52
N ILE A 177 -4.46 4.38 -4.71
CA ILE A 177 -3.99 5.39 -3.76
C ILE A 177 -4.43 6.74 -4.31
N ASP A 178 -5.50 7.29 -3.76
CA ASP A 178 -6.12 8.52 -4.25
C ASP A 178 -5.21 9.73 -4.02
N SER A 179 -5.49 10.85 -4.70
CA SER A 179 -4.63 12.05 -4.66
C SER A 179 -4.52 12.69 -3.27
N SER A 180 -5.53 12.51 -2.42
CA SER A 180 -5.52 12.95 -1.02
C SER A 180 -4.85 11.96 -0.07
N ALA A 181 -4.61 10.73 -0.52
CA ALA A 181 -4.10 9.67 0.33
C ALA A 181 -2.60 9.86 0.62
N GLN A 182 -2.20 9.48 1.83
CA GLN A 182 -0.80 9.43 2.23
C GLN A 182 -0.53 8.11 2.92
N LEU A 183 0.40 7.32 2.39
CA LEU A 183 0.97 6.18 3.07
C LEU A 183 2.33 6.60 3.62
N ILE A 184 2.47 6.62 4.95
CA ILE A 184 3.68 7.06 5.65
C ILE A 184 4.19 5.93 6.54
N ALA A 185 5.33 5.35 6.16
CA ALA A 185 6.09 4.46 7.01
C ALA A 185 7.14 5.26 7.79
N LEU A 186 7.12 5.17 9.11
CA LEU A 186 8.08 5.83 9.99
C LEU A 186 9.10 4.82 10.52
N LEU A 187 10.35 5.24 10.67
CA LEU A 187 11.37 4.46 11.33
C LEU A 187 10.95 4.15 12.77
N ASP A 188 11.02 2.89 13.18
CA ASP A 188 10.85 2.51 14.58
C ASP A 188 12.23 2.51 15.25
N ALA A 189 12.59 3.66 15.82
CA ALA A 189 13.87 3.83 16.51
C ALA A 189 14.02 2.92 17.74
N ALA A 190 12.93 2.40 18.31
CA ALA A 190 12.99 1.52 19.47
C ALA A 190 13.38 0.09 19.09
N THR A 191 12.90 -0.40 17.94
CA THR A 191 13.21 -1.75 17.44
C THR A 191 14.35 -1.78 16.42
N GLY A 192 14.74 -0.62 15.88
CA GLY A 192 15.71 -0.52 14.78
C GLY A 192 15.17 -1.07 13.46
N SER A 193 13.85 -1.28 13.33
CA SER A 193 13.22 -1.80 12.12
C SER A 193 13.02 -0.69 11.09
N ASP A 194 13.56 -0.89 9.90
CA ASP A 194 13.41 0.02 8.76
C ASP A 194 11.94 0.25 8.43
N ALA A 195 11.62 1.50 8.08
CA ALA A 195 10.30 1.85 7.56
C ALA A 195 10.05 1.09 6.26
N GLN A 196 8.91 0.43 6.11
CA GLN A 196 8.64 -0.35 4.90
C GLN A 196 7.22 -0.16 4.40
N ILE A 197 7.08 0.03 3.08
CA ILE A 197 5.80 -0.03 2.37
C ILE A 197 5.95 -1.00 1.21
N VAL A 198 5.20 -2.10 1.24
CA VAL A 198 5.09 -3.05 0.14
C VAL A 198 3.67 -3.04 -0.41
N ILE A 199 3.55 -2.84 -1.71
CA ILE A 199 2.29 -2.82 -2.46
C ILE A 199 2.37 -3.87 -3.55
N LEU A 200 1.43 -4.82 -3.56
CA LEU A 200 1.42 -5.93 -4.51
C LEU A 200 0.02 -6.16 -5.09
N ALA A 201 -0.11 -6.01 -6.41
CA ALA A 201 -1.29 -6.46 -7.15
C ALA A 201 -0.97 -7.71 -7.98
N THR A 202 -1.89 -8.67 -8.02
CA THR A 202 -1.66 -9.96 -8.71
C THR A 202 -2.70 -10.31 -9.78
N GLY A 203 -3.73 -9.48 -9.99
CA GLY A 203 -4.75 -9.73 -11.01
C GLY A 203 -4.17 -9.70 -12.42
N GLY A 204 -4.60 -10.59 -13.30
CA GLY A 204 -3.97 -10.79 -14.63
C GLY A 204 -3.91 -9.53 -15.51
N SER A 205 -4.92 -8.67 -15.43
CA SER A 205 -5.03 -7.39 -16.16
C SER A 205 -5.49 -6.24 -15.27
N SER A 206 -5.16 -6.29 -13.97
CA SER A 206 -5.51 -5.22 -13.02
C SER A 206 -4.49 -4.09 -13.04
N SER A 207 -4.68 -3.11 -12.14
CA SER A 207 -3.81 -1.94 -12.08
C SER A 207 -3.45 -1.52 -10.65
N ILE A 208 -2.27 -0.93 -10.50
CA ILE A 208 -1.91 -0.13 -9.33
C ILE A 208 -1.91 1.33 -9.77
N ASN A 209 -2.75 2.15 -9.14
CA ASN A 209 -2.87 3.57 -9.43
C ASN A 209 -2.42 4.39 -8.23
N VAL A 210 -1.32 5.13 -8.38
CA VAL A 210 -0.78 5.99 -7.33
C VAL A 210 -0.90 7.45 -7.76
N LYS A 211 -1.73 8.20 -7.02
CA LYS A 211 -1.96 9.64 -7.23
C LYS A 211 -1.54 10.49 -6.02
N GLY A 212 -1.41 9.85 -4.86
CA GLY A 212 -1.06 10.49 -3.59
C GLY A 212 0.42 10.32 -3.23
N LYS A 213 0.67 10.41 -1.91
CA LYS A 213 2.01 10.29 -1.33
C LYS A 213 2.26 8.87 -0.81
N VAL A 214 3.45 8.34 -1.08
CA VAL A 214 3.94 7.09 -0.49
C VAL A 214 5.37 7.33 -0.01
N GLN A 215 5.56 7.38 1.31
CA GLN A 215 6.84 7.71 1.91
C GLN A 215 7.25 6.66 2.95
N ALA A 216 8.49 6.18 2.89
CA ALA A 216 9.11 5.40 3.94
C ALA A 216 10.37 6.11 4.45
N ASP A 217 10.40 6.52 5.72
CA ASP A 217 11.55 7.22 6.30
C ASP A 217 12.76 6.30 6.43
N GLN A 218 13.88 6.66 5.79
CA GLN A 218 15.11 5.87 5.75
C GLN A 218 14.90 4.40 5.36
N GLY A 219 13.86 4.14 4.57
CA GLY A 219 13.34 2.79 4.39
C GLY A 219 13.06 2.41 2.95
N LEU A 220 12.15 1.44 2.77
CA LEU A 220 11.78 0.87 1.47
C LEU A 220 10.35 1.24 1.06
N VAL A 221 10.21 1.72 -0.17
CA VAL A 221 8.95 1.68 -0.92
C VAL A 221 9.10 0.69 -2.07
N ASP A 222 8.30 -0.37 -2.06
CA ASP A 222 8.30 -1.43 -3.07
C ASP A 222 6.89 -1.62 -3.64
N ILE A 223 6.70 -1.25 -4.90
CA ILE A 223 5.42 -1.31 -5.61
C ILE A 223 5.55 -2.31 -6.76
N ARG A 224 4.80 -3.41 -6.71
CA ARG A 224 4.90 -4.49 -7.69
C ARG A 224 3.55 -4.90 -8.24
N HIS A 225 3.53 -5.17 -9.54
CA HIS A 225 2.41 -5.81 -10.20
C HIS A 225 2.87 -7.12 -10.83
N ALA A 226 2.22 -8.23 -10.47
CA ALA A 226 2.63 -9.57 -10.91
C ALA A 226 1.79 -10.15 -12.06
N GLY A 227 0.61 -9.60 -12.34
CA GLY A 227 -0.23 -10.07 -13.46
C GLY A 227 0.41 -9.85 -14.83
N ASP A 228 0.13 -10.74 -15.78
CA ASP A 228 0.73 -10.77 -17.13
C ASP A 228 0.58 -9.45 -17.89
N ASN A 229 -0.58 -8.80 -17.80
CA ASN A 229 -0.89 -7.50 -18.40
C ASN A 229 -0.98 -6.41 -17.32
N GLY A 230 -0.27 -6.59 -16.21
CA GLY A 230 -0.30 -5.70 -15.07
C GLY A 230 0.14 -4.29 -15.39
N VAL A 231 -0.64 -3.30 -14.95
CA VAL A 231 -0.34 -1.90 -15.18
C VAL A 231 -0.05 -1.18 -13.86
N ILE A 232 1.04 -0.41 -13.81
CA ILE A 232 1.30 0.53 -12.72
C ILE A 232 1.22 1.93 -13.31
N ASN A 233 0.34 2.77 -12.76
CA ASN A 233 0.17 4.16 -13.12
C ASN A 233 0.62 5.06 -11.95
N LEU A 234 1.71 5.79 -12.14
CA LEU A 234 2.17 6.84 -11.23
C LEU A 234 1.71 8.19 -11.81
N ASN A 235 0.61 8.73 -11.30
CA ASN A 235 -0.04 9.92 -11.85
C ASN A 235 0.11 11.07 -10.88
N ASN A 236 1.12 11.92 -11.10
CA ASN A 236 1.51 12.97 -10.15
C ASN A 236 1.82 12.41 -8.74
N ALA A 237 2.43 11.23 -8.68
CA ALA A 237 2.77 10.55 -7.43
C ALA A 237 3.96 11.23 -6.72
N ASP A 238 3.96 11.23 -5.39
CA ASP A 238 5.12 11.60 -4.56
C ASP A 238 5.63 10.35 -3.84
N LEU A 239 6.65 9.70 -4.41
CA LEU A 239 7.29 8.51 -3.85
C LEU A 239 8.62 8.90 -3.22
N ARG A 240 8.82 8.61 -1.93
CA ARG A 240 10.06 8.95 -1.21
C ARG A 240 10.51 7.84 -0.28
N ALA A 241 11.76 7.41 -0.40
CA ALA A 241 12.34 6.42 0.50
C ALA A 241 13.86 6.48 0.46
N ASP A 242 14.55 5.64 1.24
CA ASP A 242 15.97 5.36 0.96
C ASP A 242 16.09 4.47 -0.29
N ILE A 243 15.18 3.49 -0.42
CA ILE A 243 15.07 2.61 -1.59
C ILE A 243 13.66 2.69 -2.17
N VAL A 244 13.56 3.02 -3.46
CA VAL A 244 12.29 2.97 -4.21
C VAL A 244 12.39 1.94 -5.32
N LYS A 245 11.46 0.99 -5.34
CA LYS A 245 11.30 -0.01 -6.40
C LYS A 245 9.87 0.05 -6.93
N VAL A 246 9.74 0.19 -8.25
CA VAL A 246 8.45 0.11 -8.94
C VAL A 246 8.59 -0.86 -10.10
N ALA A 247 7.82 -1.95 -10.08
CA ALA A 247 8.01 -3.05 -11.02
C ALA A 247 6.69 -3.64 -11.54
N ALA A 248 6.42 -3.46 -12.84
CA ALA A 248 5.38 -4.18 -13.56
C ALA A 248 5.99 -5.46 -14.16
N LEU A 249 5.88 -6.57 -13.43
CA LEU A 249 6.69 -7.78 -13.66
C LEU A 249 6.10 -8.76 -14.69
N GLY A 250 4.85 -8.54 -15.12
CA GLY A 250 4.19 -9.40 -16.11
C GLY A 250 4.86 -9.36 -17.48
N THR A 251 4.57 -10.38 -18.29
CA THR A 251 5.07 -10.50 -19.68
C THR A 251 4.82 -9.24 -20.53
N ASN A 252 3.63 -8.64 -20.38
CA ASN A 252 3.20 -7.40 -21.00
C ASN A 252 3.07 -6.26 -19.96
N GLY A 253 3.85 -6.32 -18.89
CA GLY A 253 3.84 -5.33 -17.82
C GLY A 253 3.98 -3.91 -18.37
N THR A 254 3.22 -2.97 -17.82
CA THR A 254 3.30 -1.57 -18.22
C THR A 254 3.46 -0.67 -17.01
N LEU A 255 4.52 0.14 -17.01
CA LEU A 255 4.74 1.20 -16.03
C LEU A 255 4.54 2.56 -16.70
N ASN A 256 3.46 3.24 -16.36
CA ASN A 256 3.13 4.58 -16.82
C ASN A 256 3.47 5.61 -15.76
N ILE A 257 4.21 6.64 -16.15
CA ILE A 257 4.68 7.71 -15.28
C ILE A 257 4.16 9.03 -15.85
N GLY A 258 3.02 9.46 -15.29
CA GLY A 258 2.29 10.67 -15.63
C GLY A 258 2.66 11.88 -14.77
N GLY A 259 3.93 11.99 -14.36
CA GLY A 259 4.48 13.12 -13.60
C GLY A 259 4.68 12.86 -12.11
N GLY A 260 5.02 13.91 -11.36
CA GLY A 260 5.33 13.85 -9.93
C GLY A 260 6.82 13.75 -9.60
N THR A 261 7.14 13.28 -8.39
CA THR A 261 8.52 13.07 -7.91
C THR A 261 8.69 11.66 -7.38
N ILE A 262 9.72 10.98 -7.84
CA ILE A 262 10.16 9.66 -7.35
C ILE A 262 11.57 9.84 -6.84
N SER A 263 11.79 9.77 -5.54
CA SER A 263 13.06 10.10 -4.91
C SER A 263 13.56 8.94 -4.05
N ALA A 264 14.82 8.58 -4.23
CA ALA A 264 15.52 7.61 -3.41
C ALA A 264 16.96 8.05 -3.13
N ASP A 265 17.50 7.71 -1.97
CA ASP A 265 18.87 8.07 -1.58
C ASP A 265 19.89 6.97 -1.85
N THR A 266 19.51 5.70 -1.66
CA THR A 266 20.37 4.56 -1.99
C THR A 266 20.08 4.02 -3.39
N THR A 267 18.85 3.66 -3.71
CA THR A 267 18.50 3.02 -5.00
C THR A 267 17.11 3.39 -5.49
N LEU A 268 17.01 3.79 -6.76
CA LEU A 268 15.74 3.98 -7.48
C LEU A 268 15.68 3.01 -8.66
N GLN A 269 14.70 2.10 -8.66
CA GLN A 269 14.47 1.11 -9.72
C GLN A 269 13.07 1.26 -10.31
N LEU A 270 13.01 1.43 -11.64
CA LEU A 270 11.78 1.43 -12.43
C LEU A 270 11.86 0.27 -13.43
N TYR A 271 11.03 -0.75 -13.24
CA TYR A 271 11.11 -2.02 -13.97
C TYR A 271 9.83 -2.39 -14.69
N SER A 272 10.01 -2.85 -15.92
CA SER A 272 9.01 -3.54 -16.72
C SER A 272 9.70 -4.50 -17.69
N THR A 273 10.34 -5.54 -17.14
CA THR A 273 11.31 -6.38 -17.86
C THR A 273 10.71 -7.60 -18.54
N GLY A 274 9.38 -7.73 -18.56
CA GLY A 274 8.71 -8.76 -19.37
C GLY A 274 9.10 -8.68 -20.84
N SER A 275 8.85 -9.74 -21.62
CA SER A 275 9.25 -9.78 -23.04
C SER A 275 8.64 -8.64 -23.87
N ASN A 276 7.47 -8.14 -23.48
CA ASN A 276 6.82 -6.96 -24.06
C ASN A 276 6.69 -5.82 -23.03
N GLY A 277 7.45 -5.88 -21.95
CA GLY A 277 7.37 -4.96 -20.84
C GLY A 277 7.74 -3.54 -21.27
N THR A 278 6.87 -2.58 -20.94
CA THR A 278 7.00 -1.19 -21.39
C THR A 278 7.05 -0.23 -20.21
N ILE A 279 7.93 0.77 -20.29
CA ILE A 279 7.95 1.94 -19.40
C ILE A 279 7.62 3.18 -20.23
N ASN A 280 6.62 3.95 -19.81
CA ASN A 280 6.16 5.16 -20.48
C ASN A 280 6.31 6.37 -19.56
N PHE A 281 7.10 7.35 -19.97
CA PHE A 281 7.09 8.70 -19.40
C PHE A 281 6.12 9.56 -20.21
N ILE A 282 4.95 9.81 -19.63
CA ILE A 282 3.79 10.44 -20.29
C ILE A 282 3.72 11.93 -19.97
N ALA A 283 4.31 12.35 -18.84
CA ALA A 283 4.43 13.76 -18.45
C ALA A 283 5.76 14.02 -17.75
N ASN A 284 6.10 15.30 -17.57
CA ASN A 284 7.33 15.72 -16.90
C ASN A 284 7.40 15.14 -15.49
N VAL A 285 8.50 14.45 -15.19
CA VAL A 285 8.73 13.79 -13.90
C VAL A 285 10.10 14.14 -13.37
N THR A 286 10.24 14.16 -12.04
CA THR A 286 11.55 14.23 -11.38
C THR A 286 11.90 12.86 -10.79
N LEU A 287 13.01 12.29 -11.25
CA LEU A 287 13.67 11.17 -10.60
C LEU A 287 14.74 11.73 -9.66
N GLY A 288 14.35 11.99 -8.41
CA GLY A 288 15.10 12.72 -7.39
C GLY A 288 16.03 11.86 -6.54
N GLY A 289 16.61 12.49 -5.51
CA GLY A 289 17.51 11.87 -4.54
C GLY A 289 18.93 11.62 -5.07
N THR A 290 19.78 11.11 -4.17
CA THR A 290 21.22 10.89 -4.43
C THR A 290 21.55 9.51 -5.03
N SER A 291 20.54 8.64 -5.12
CA SER A 291 20.64 7.26 -5.57
C SER A 291 21.16 7.08 -7.00
N SER A 292 21.58 5.85 -7.31
CA SER A 292 21.62 5.38 -8.69
C SER A 292 20.19 5.19 -9.19
N LYS A 293 19.87 5.70 -10.38
CA LYS A 293 18.58 5.53 -11.03
C LYS A 293 18.69 4.48 -12.12
N ILE A 294 17.94 3.39 -11.99
CA ILE A 294 17.93 2.28 -12.93
C ILE A 294 16.54 2.20 -13.56
N ILE A 295 16.51 2.29 -14.89
CA ILE A 295 15.29 2.17 -15.70
C ILE A 295 15.50 0.95 -16.59
N ALA A 296 14.67 -0.09 -16.45
CA ALA A 296 14.79 -1.28 -17.27
C ALA A 296 13.45 -1.79 -17.76
N GLY A 297 13.30 -1.91 -19.08
CA GLY A 297 12.16 -2.56 -19.72
C GLY A 297 12.48 -2.92 -21.16
N ASN A 298 11.68 -3.78 -21.79
CA ASN A 298 11.91 -4.12 -23.20
C ASN A 298 11.76 -2.89 -24.10
N THR A 299 10.80 -2.01 -23.76
CA THR A 299 10.58 -0.72 -24.41
C THR A 299 10.58 0.39 -23.37
N VAL A 300 11.29 1.47 -23.66
CA VAL A 300 11.26 2.71 -22.86
C VAL A 300 10.88 3.86 -23.76
N ASN A 301 9.74 4.48 -23.47
CA ASN A 301 9.19 5.62 -24.19
C ASN A 301 9.29 6.89 -23.33
N ILE A 302 9.81 7.98 -23.91
CA ILE A 302 9.56 9.32 -23.40
C ILE A 302 8.75 10.06 -24.45
N PHE A 303 7.53 10.45 -24.10
CA PHE A 303 6.63 11.08 -25.05
C PHE A 303 7.18 12.43 -25.54
N ASN A 304 6.74 12.86 -26.72
CA ASN A 304 7.21 14.11 -27.31
C ASN A 304 6.99 15.29 -26.35
N SER A 305 8.00 16.16 -26.27
CA SER A 305 8.04 17.31 -25.36
C SER A 305 8.03 16.97 -23.86
N VAL A 306 8.14 15.70 -23.48
CA VAL A 306 8.30 15.28 -22.09
C VAL A 306 9.78 15.30 -21.69
N VAL A 307 10.04 15.85 -20.51
CA VAL A 307 11.36 15.87 -19.89
C VAL A 307 11.35 15.04 -18.61
N VAL A 308 12.22 14.04 -18.57
CA VAL A 308 12.53 13.28 -17.36
C VAL A 308 13.72 13.94 -16.68
N THR A 309 13.47 14.62 -15.58
CA THR A 309 14.51 15.33 -14.82
C THR A 309 15.22 14.35 -13.89
N ILE A 310 16.51 14.15 -14.14
CA ILE A 310 17.40 13.35 -13.30
C ILE A 310 18.02 14.26 -12.25
N GLY A 311 17.55 14.12 -11.00
CA GLY A 311 18.14 14.77 -9.83
C GLY A 311 19.38 14.05 -9.32
N GLY A 312 20.24 14.77 -8.60
CA GLY A 312 21.52 14.25 -8.09
C GLY A 312 22.66 14.30 -9.12
N ALA A 313 23.84 13.83 -8.70
CA ALA A 313 25.05 13.87 -9.54
C ALA A 313 25.16 12.67 -10.50
N LYS A 314 24.52 11.55 -10.17
CA LYS A 314 24.59 10.30 -10.94
C LYS A 314 23.58 10.34 -12.10
N PRO A 315 23.99 10.06 -13.35
CA PRO A 315 23.05 9.89 -14.45
C PRO A 315 22.16 8.65 -14.24
N ALA A 316 21.04 8.59 -14.96
CA ALA A 316 20.24 7.37 -15.03
C ALA A 316 20.93 6.32 -15.92
N SER A 317 20.84 5.05 -15.52
CA SER A 317 21.20 3.91 -16.35
C SER A 317 19.93 3.32 -16.96
N VAL A 318 19.87 3.26 -18.29
CA VAL A 318 18.71 2.78 -19.04
C VAL A 318 19.07 1.48 -19.74
N PHE A 319 18.29 0.42 -19.47
CA PHE A 319 18.45 -0.90 -20.06
C PHE A 319 17.20 -1.22 -20.87
N THR A 320 17.28 -1.13 -22.20
CA THR A 320 16.14 -1.34 -23.09
C THR A 320 16.57 -1.89 -24.45
N ASN A 321 15.70 -2.68 -25.08
CA ASN A 321 15.87 -3.11 -26.47
C ASN A 321 15.33 -2.05 -27.44
N ASN A 322 14.30 -1.29 -27.01
CA ASN A 322 13.66 -0.26 -27.80
C ASN A 322 13.69 1.07 -27.04
N ALA A 323 14.57 1.98 -27.45
CA ALA A 323 14.78 3.28 -26.80
C ALA A 323 14.09 4.42 -27.59
N ASN A 324 12.83 4.74 -27.24
CA ASN A 324 12.01 5.72 -27.95
C ASN A 324 12.05 7.10 -27.27
N TYR A 325 13.22 7.74 -27.34
CA TYR A 325 13.52 9.09 -26.82
C TYR A 325 14.73 9.68 -27.57
N THR A 326 15.05 10.95 -27.31
CA THR A 326 16.21 11.66 -27.89
C THR A 326 17.36 11.81 -26.88
N GLY A 327 18.59 11.76 -27.40
CA GLY A 327 19.83 11.83 -26.65
C GLY A 327 20.11 10.57 -25.83
N SER A 328 21.17 10.56 -25.01
CA SER A 328 21.46 9.55 -23.98
C SER A 328 21.17 8.07 -24.34
N GLY A 329 21.45 7.63 -25.58
CA GLY A 329 21.19 6.25 -26.03
C GLY A 329 19.79 5.98 -26.60
N GLY A 330 19.03 7.05 -26.88
CA GLY A 330 17.75 7.02 -27.58
C GLY A 330 17.86 6.86 -29.10
N ASN A 331 16.72 6.86 -29.78
CA ASN A 331 16.63 6.69 -31.24
C ASN A 331 16.63 8.02 -32.02
N ASP A 332 16.63 9.17 -31.33
CA ASP A 332 16.66 10.54 -31.89
C ASP A 332 15.53 10.89 -32.89
N SER A 333 14.47 10.08 -32.95
CA SER A 333 13.30 10.29 -33.83
C SER A 333 12.09 10.89 -33.09
N THR A 334 12.16 11.00 -31.77
CA THR A 334 11.13 11.62 -30.91
C THR A 334 11.72 12.85 -30.19
N THR A 335 10.92 13.65 -29.48
CA THR A 335 11.45 14.85 -28.78
C THR A 335 11.48 14.72 -27.27
N GLY A 336 11.08 13.57 -26.72
CA GLY A 336 11.19 13.28 -25.30
C GLY A 336 12.64 13.09 -24.87
N THR A 337 13.05 13.62 -23.71
CA THR A 337 14.46 13.61 -23.29
C THR A 337 14.67 13.35 -21.80
N PHE A 338 15.85 12.86 -21.45
CA PHE A 338 16.39 12.96 -20.11
C PHE A 338 17.15 14.28 -19.95
N ALA A 339 16.83 15.06 -18.91
CA ALA A 339 17.56 16.27 -18.56
C ALA A 339 18.20 16.13 -17.18
N ARG A 340 19.33 16.79 -16.95
CA ARG A 340 19.86 16.98 -15.59
C ARG A 340 19.15 18.16 -14.93
N LEU A 341 18.97 18.08 -13.62
CA LEU A 341 18.61 19.25 -12.84
C LEU A 341 19.74 20.30 -12.97
N ARG A 342 19.49 21.41 -13.68
CA ARG A 342 20.45 22.53 -13.70
C ARG A 342 20.54 23.07 -12.28
N ARG A 343 21.73 23.03 -11.69
CA ARG A 343 22.02 23.89 -10.54
C ARG A 343 21.93 25.32 -11.07
N TYR A 344 20.99 26.11 -10.57
CA TYR A 344 21.13 27.55 -10.70
C TYR A 344 22.34 27.93 -9.87
N ASP A 345 23.48 28.13 -10.52
CA ASP A 345 24.64 28.70 -9.87
C ASP A 345 24.27 30.12 -9.45
N ALA A 346 24.11 30.34 -8.14
CA ALA A 346 23.78 31.63 -7.54
C ALA A 346 24.77 32.75 -7.91
N ALA A 347 25.91 32.41 -8.53
CA ALA A 347 26.88 33.35 -9.07
C ALA A 347 26.40 34.11 -10.32
N ALA A 348 25.41 33.59 -11.07
CA ALA A 348 24.90 34.28 -12.27
C ALA A 348 23.98 35.47 -11.93
N GLY A 349 23.30 35.44 -10.77
CA GLY A 349 22.43 36.53 -10.31
C GLY A 349 23.18 37.77 -9.81
N GLN A 350 24.41 37.61 -9.29
CA GLN A 350 25.20 38.74 -8.79
C GLN A 350 25.93 39.53 -9.89
N ARG A 351 26.12 38.96 -11.09
CA ARG A 351 26.73 39.70 -12.22
C ARG A 351 25.75 40.57 -12.99
N ALA A 352 24.44 40.37 -12.81
CA ALA A 352 23.40 41.19 -13.41
C ALA A 352 22.99 42.40 -12.54
N ALA A 353 23.40 42.45 -11.27
CA ALA A 353 23.14 43.57 -10.36
C ALA A 353 24.31 44.56 -10.25
N ALA A 354 25.38 44.37 -11.03
CA ALA A 354 26.57 45.22 -11.05
C ALA A 354 26.84 45.86 -12.43
N ARG A 355 25.79 46.05 -13.24
CA ARG A 355 25.81 46.89 -14.44
C ARG A 355 24.64 47.84 -14.41
#